data_AF-A0A1W2TAJ3-F1
#
_entry.id   AF-A0A1W2TAJ3-F1
#
_cell.length_a   1.000
_cell.length_b   1.000
_cell.length_c   1.000
_cell.angle_alpha   90.00
_cell.angle_beta   90.00
_cell.angle_gamma   90.00
#
_symmetry.space_group_name_H-M   'P 1'
#
loop_
_entity.id
_entity.type
_entity.pdbx_description
1 polymer ?
#
loop_
_entity_poly.entity_id
_entity_poly.type
_entity_poly.pdbx_seq_one_letter_code
_entity_poly.pdbx_strand_id
1 'polypeptide(L)'
;MVSLKFGVALLASSTISLCANLLRPNTAVQVTACTTGRPTTTAGYPMPYYTKVAPKDNFSNGYRPETRWASEHLVGTYNFGAPEPLTTGFAYAQFKCQYYCDNQSVGGSFFVRREDGVGSRCECYDELLDPKTFVDDNETWVGAWNALCMG
;
A
#
# COMPACT_ATOMS: atom_id res chain seq x y z
N MET A 1 -30.91 -35.76 -56.92
CA MET A 1 -31.94 -35.72 -55.87
C MET A 1 -31.62 -34.57 -54.93
N VAL A 2 -32.53 -33.59 -54.88
CA VAL A 2 -32.90 -32.64 -53.80
C VAL A 2 -31.80 -31.79 -53.11
N SER A 3 -31.92 -30.49 -52.79
CA SER A 3 -32.68 -29.29 -53.22
C SER A 3 -32.45 -28.24 -52.11
N LEU A 4 -32.11 -27.00 -52.49
CA LEU A 4 -32.44 -25.68 -51.86
C LEU A 4 -32.19 -25.43 -50.34
N LYS A 5 -31.74 -24.25 -49.87
CA LYS A 5 -32.36 -22.92 -50.06
C LYS A 5 -31.38 -21.75 -49.84
N PHE A 6 -31.65 -20.69 -50.59
CA PHE A 6 -31.18 -19.32 -50.46
C PHE A 6 -31.51 -18.67 -49.11
N GLY A 7 -30.70 -17.68 -48.72
CA GLY A 7 -31.07 -16.65 -47.76
C GLY A 7 -30.10 -15.46 -47.83
N VAL A 8 -30.47 -14.41 -48.56
CA VAL A 8 -29.84 -13.07 -48.51
C VAL A 8 -30.78 -12.16 -47.72
N ALA A 9 -30.26 -11.43 -46.74
CA ALA A 9 -30.83 -10.19 -46.18
C ALA A 9 -29.72 -9.44 -45.42
N LEU A 10 -29.17 -8.35 -45.96
CA LEU A 10 -29.58 -6.94 -45.78
C LEU A 10 -29.12 -6.29 -44.46
N LEU A 11 -27.99 -5.57 -44.59
CA LEU A 11 -27.60 -4.26 -44.04
C LEU A 11 -28.28 -3.76 -42.74
N ALA A 12 -27.43 -3.40 -41.76
CA ALA A 12 -27.66 -2.23 -40.91
C ALA A 12 -26.33 -1.52 -40.61
N SER A 13 -26.27 -0.26 -41.02
CA SER A 13 -25.18 0.70 -40.86
C SER A 13 -25.04 1.25 -39.44
N SER A 14 -23.87 1.86 -39.20
CA SER A 14 -23.58 2.98 -38.28
C SER A 14 -23.58 2.65 -36.77
N THR A 15 -22.64 3.11 -35.94
CA THR A 15 -21.98 4.43 -35.84
C THR A 15 -20.55 4.33 -35.26
N ILE A 16 -19.76 5.36 -35.57
CA ILE A 16 -18.47 5.70 -34.95
C ILE A 16 -18.67 5.90 -33.44
N SER A 17 -17.78 5.36 -32.62
CA SER A 17 -17.47 5.96 -31.32
C SER A 17 -15.96 5.97 -31.12
N LEU A 18 -15.33 7.08 -31.52
CA LEU A 18 -14.15 7.57 -30.83
C LEU A 18 -14.60 7.91 -29.40
N CYS A 19 -14.47 6.96 -28.48
CA CYS A 19 -14.32 7.30 -27.08
C CYS A 19 -12.85 7.08 -26.73
N ALA A 20 -12.13 8.19 -26.79
CA ALA A 20 -10.98 8.39 -25.94
C ALA A 20 -11.35 7.97 -24.51
N ASN A 21 -10.73 6.91 -24.01
CA ASN A 21 -10.50 6.73 -22.59
C ASN A 21 -8.99 6.80 -22.36
N LEU A 22 -8.46 8.00 -22.62
CA LEU A 22 -7.47 8.58 -21.73
C LEU A 22 -8.11 8.64 -20.33
N LEU A 23 -7.35 8.26 -19.31
CA LEU A 23 -7.75 7.89 -17.95
C LEU A 23 -8.08 6.40 -17.82
N ARG A 24 -7.05 5.57 -17.70
CA ARG A 24 -7.13 4.56 -16.64
C ARG A 24 -7.33 5.37 -15.36
N PRO A 25 -8.44 5.20 -14.62
CA PRO A 25 -8.43 5.62 -13.23
C PRO A 25 -7.21 4.92 -12.62
N ASN A 26 -6.38 5.65 -11.88
CA ASN A 26 -5.66 5.04 -10.77
C ASN A 26 -6.71 4.15 -10.10
N THR A 27 -6.56 2.83 -10.21
CA THR A 27 -7.42 1.91 -9.50
C THR A 27 -7.34 2.37 -8.05
N ALA A 28 -8.40 3.01 -7.55
CA ALA A 28 -8.46 3.37 -6.16
C ALA A 28 -8.24 2.04 -5.44
N VAL A 29 -7.13 1.93 -4.73
CA VAL A 29 -6.84 0.76 -3.91
C VAL A 29 -8.08 0.61 -3.05
N GLN A 30 -8.83 -0.47 -3.25
CA GLN A 30 -9.90 -0.79 -2.32
C GLN A 30 -9.19 -1.16 -1.03
N VAL A 31 -9.09 -0.20 -0.12
CA VAL A 31 -8.61 -0.41 1.23
C VAL A 31 -9.79 -0.94 2.05
N THR A 32 -9.66 -2.14 2.60
CA THR A 32 -10.68 -2.74 3.48
C THR A 32 -10.78 -2.00 4.80
N ALA A 33 -9.66 -1.44 5.26
CA ALA A 33 -9.57 -0.66 6.47
C ALA A 33 -8.86 0.66 6.15
N CYS A 34 -9.42 1.77 6.63
CA CYS A 34 -8.86 3.09 6.42
C CYS A 34 -9.12 3.99 7.63
N THR A 35 -8.24 4.96 7.84
CA THR A 35 -8.39 5.97 8.89
C THR A 35 -8.62 7.35 8.31
N THR A 36 -9.16 8.26 9.14
CA THR A 36 -9.07 9.70 8.87
C THR A 36 -7.71 10.23 9.29
N GLY A 37 -7.25 11.31 8.66
CA GLY A 37 -5.94 11.89 8.94
C GLY A 37 -5.48 12.82 7.85
N ARG A 38 -4.18 13.17 7.89
CA ARG A 38 -3.53 13.95 6.83
C ARG A 38 -2.46 13.11 6.14
N PRO A 39 -2.31 13.26 4.81
CA PRO A 39 -1.20 12.65 4.09
C PRO A 39 0.15 13.03 4.69
N THR A 40 1.13 12.14 4.57
CA THR A 40 2.47 12.36 5.09
C THR A 40 3.49 12.53 3.96
N THR A 41 4.59 13.22 4.26
CA THR A 41 5.75 13.32 3.36
C THR A 41 6.99 12.97 4.16
N THR A 42 7.81 12.05 3.64
CA THR A 42 9.01 11.54 4.33
C THR A 42 10.25 11.96 3.55
N ALA A 43 11.02 12.91 4.10
CA ALA A 43 12.22 13.46 3.46
C ALA A 43 12.07 13.82 1.96
N GLY A 44 10.94 14.40 1.59
CA GLY A 44 10.63 14.80 0.20
C GLY A 44 9.87 13.75 -0.63
N TYR A 45 9.64 12.54 -0.11
CA TYR A 45 8.80 11.53 -0.74
C TYR A 45 7.35 11.67 -0.26
N PRO A 46 6.41 12.11 -1.11
CA PRO A 46 5.01 12.25 -0.72
C PRO A 46 4.34 10.88 -0.63
N MET A 47 3.51 10.72 0.41
CA MET A 47 2.71 9.52 0.65
C MET A 47 1.24 9.94 0.75
N PRO A 48 0.58 10.21 -0.40
CA PRO A 48 -0.71 10.90 -0.46
C PRO A 48 -1.86 10.12 0.18
N TYR A 49 -1.72 8.80 0.31
CA TYR A 49 -2.78 7.89 0.75
C TYR A 49 -2.54 7.30 2.13
N TYR A 50 -1.51 7.78 2.85
CA TYR A 50 -1.13 7.23 4.14
C TYR A 50 -0.86 8.32 5.16
N THR A 51 -1.18 8.01 6.41
CA THR A 51 -0.85 8.84 7.56
C THR A 51 0.05 8.08 8.51
N LYS A 52 0.95 8.80 9.18
CA LYS A 52 1.89 8.19 10.12
C LYS A 52 1.16 7.80 11.40
N VAL A 53 1.47 6.63 11.92
CA VAL A 53 1.00 6.15 13.22
C VAL A 53 2.16 6.19 14.21
N ALA A 54 1.88 6.65 15.42
CA ALA A 54 2.79 6.58 16.54
C ALA A 54 2.18 5.74 17.65
N PRO A 55 3.00 5.04 18.45
CA PRO A 55 2.54 4.41 19.67
C PRO A 55 1.85 5.39 20.61
N LYS A 56 0.94 4.85 21.42
CA LYS A 56 0.31 5.62 22.50
C LYS A 56 1.31 5.91 23.62
N ASP A 57 2.15 4.93 23.93
CA ASP A 57 3.13 5.01 25.01
C ASP A 57 4.47 5.50 24.47
N ASN A 58 5.23 6.20 25.32
CA ASN A 58 6.56 6.66 24.97
C ASN A 58 7.58 5.54 25.20
N PHE A 59 8.04 4.93 24.12
CA PHE A 59 9.09 3.92 24.15
C PHE A 59 10.46 4.54 23.92
N SER A 60 11.42 4.18 24.78
CA SER A 60 12.78 4.73 24.74
C SER A 60 13.70 4.09 23.71
N ASN A 61 13.41 2.86 23.28
CA ASN A 61 14.32 2.07 22.42
C ASN A 61 13.82 1.87 20.98
N GLY A 62 12.57 2.23 20.71
CA GLY A 62 11.85 1.88 19.48
C GLY A 62 10.53 1.20 19.81
N TYR A 63 9.85 0.66 18.81
CA TYR A 63 8.52 0.06 18.98
C TYR A 63 8.12 -0.82 17.79
N ARG A 64 7.64 -2.02 18.01
CA ARG A 64 7.09 -2.82 16.90
C ARG A 64 5.63 -3.16 17.14
N PRO A 65 4.87 -3.54 16.09
CA PRO A 65 3.59 -4.17 16.30
C PRO A 65 3.74 -5.41 17.19
N GLU A 66 2.79 -5.64 18.09
CA GLU A 66 2.74 -6.82 18.94
C GLU A 66 2.81 -8.07 18.06
N THR A 67 3.62 -9.06 18.48
CA THR A 67 4.01 -10.17 17.60
C THR A 67 2.83 -11.03 17.18
N ARG A 68 1.90 -11.32 18.09
CA ARG A 68 0.73 -12.12 17.78
C ARG A 68 -0.19 -11.37 16.81
N TRP A 69 -0.53 -10.12 17.09
CA TRP A 69 -1.31 -9.29 16.16
C TRP A 69 -0.63 -9.21 14.78
N ALA A 70 0.66 -8.92 14.75
CA ALA A 70 1.42 -8.84 13.49
C ALA A 70 1.32 -10.14 12.69
N SER A 71 1.44 -11.30 13.35
CA SER A 71 1.35 -12.60 12.68
C SER A 71 -0.05 -12.94 12.16
N GLU A 72 -1.10 -12.44 12.81
CA GLU A 72 -2.50 -12.66 12.42
C GLU A 72 -2.90 -11.80 11.21
N HIS A 73 -2.27 -10.63 11.03
CA HIS A 73 -2.65 -9.63 10.01
C HIS A 73 -1.64 -9.45 8.86
N LEU A 74 -0.50 -10.15 8.90
CA LEU A 74 0.56 -9.99 7.91
C LEU A 74 0.14 -10.57 6.56
N VAL A 75 0.06 -9.71 5.54
CA VAL A 75 -0.29 -10.12 4.16
C VAL A 75 0.90 -10.10 3.20
N GLY A 76 2.00 -9.45 3.57
CA GLY A 76 3.19 -9.46 2.74
C GLY A 76 4.39 -8.81 3.39
N THR A 77 5.58 -9.26 2.98
CA THR A 77 6.85 -8.67 3.42
C THR A 77 7.78 -8.43 2.25
N TYR A 78 8.56 -7.36 2.29
CA TYR A 78 9.61 -7.12 1.31
C TYR A 78 10.79 -6.37 1.92
N ASN A 79 12.00 -6.72 1.48
CA ASN A 79 13.20 -6.03 1.93
C ASN A 79 13.65 -5.01 0.89
N PHE A 80 13.82 -3.77 1.34
CA PHE A 80 14.33 -2.68 0.52
C PHE A 80 15.72 -2.26 0.96
N GLY A 81 16.62 -2.16 -0.02
CA GLY A 81 17.88 -1.44 0.12
C GLY A 81 17.66 -0.02 0.62
N ALA A 82 18.44 0.40 1.62
CA ALA A 82 18.53 1.78 2.09
C ALA A 82 19.86 2.38 1.56
N PRO A 83 19.85 3.08 0.42
CA PRO A 83 21.07 3.70 -0.12
C PRO A 83 21.56 4.84 0.78
N GLU A 84 22.86 5.13 0.71
CA GLU A 84 23.43 6.31 1.37
C GLU A 84 22.95 7.62 0.70
N PRO A 85 22.73 8.72 1.47
CA PRO A 85 22.83 8.80 2.92
C PRO A 85 21.65 8.08 3.60
N LEU A 86 21.93 7.27 4.63
CA LEU A 86 20.96 6.40 5.31
C LEU A 86 19.64 7.10 5.66
N THR A 87 19.68 8.36 6.10
CA THR A 87 18.48 9.14 6.45
C THR A 87 17.49 9.25 5.28
N THR A 88 17.98 9.55 4.09
CA THR A 88 17.16 9.60 2.86
C THR A 88 16.86 8.21 2.32
N GLY A 89 17.76 7.25 2.51
CA GLY A 89 17.56 5.84 2.13
C GLY A 89 16.40 5.20 2.89
N PHE A 90 16.27 5.44 4.19
CA PHE A 90 15.14 4.97 5.00
C PHE A 90 13.83 5.63 4.57
N ALA A 91 13.82 6.93 4.26
CA ALA A 91 12.63 7.60 3.74
C ALA A 91 12.19 7.04 2.38
N TYR A 92 13.16 6.74 1.50
CA TYR A 92 12.89 6.09 0.23
C TYR A 92 12.35 4.65 0.41
N ALA A 93 12.83 3.92 1.41
CA ALA A 93 12.29 2.60 1.75
C ALA A 93 10.84 2.68 2.26
N GLN A 94 10.49 3.70 3.04
CA GLN A 94 9.10 3.96 3.46
C GLN A 94 8.18 4.18 2.26
N PHE A 95 8.62 5.05 1.34
CA PHE A 95 7.90 5.32 0.11
C PHE A 95 7.72 4.06 -0.73
N LYS A 96 8.77 3.25 -0.94
CA LYS A 96 8.66 1.98 -1.69
C LYS A 96 7.78 0.95 -0.98
N CYS A 97 7.81 0.89 0.35
CA CYS A 97 6.95 0.01 1.12
C CYS A 97 5.47 0.31 0.87
N GLN A 98 5.10 1.59 0.75
CA GLN A 98 3.76 1.99 0.35
C GLN A 98 3.34 1.32 -0.96
N TYR A 99 4.10 1.49 -2.05
CA TYR A 99 3.77 0.89 -3.35
C TYR A 99 3.71 -0.63 -3.31
N TYR A 100 4.55 -1.24 -2.48
CA TYR A 100 4.53 -2.68 -2.32
C TYR A 100 3.25 -3.14 -1.62
N CYS A 101 2.89 -2.52 -0.50
CA CYS A 101 1.69 -2.87 0.25
C CYS A 101 0.40 -2.54 -0.50
N ASP A 102 0.40 -1.48 -1.31
CA ASP A 102 -0.71 -1.16 -2.23
C ASP A 102 -0.99 -2.31 -3.23
N ASN A 103 0.03 -3.13 -3.54
CA ASN A 103 -0.08 -4.27 -4.47
C ASN A 103 -0.36 -5.63 -3.81
N GLN A 104 -0.26 -5.77 -2.49
CA GLN A 104 -0.40 -7.06 -1.80
C GLN A 104 -1.86 -7.49 -1.53
N SER A 105 -2.85 -6.73 -2.02
CA SER A 105 -4.30 -6.80 -1.73
C SER A 105 -4.74 -5.99 -0.50
N VAL A 106 -5.93 -5.40 -0.60
CA VAL A 106 -6.74 -4.74 0.45
C VAL A 106 -5.93 -4.23 1.65
N GLY A 107 -5.15 -3.18 1.43
CA GLY A 107 -4.21 -2.67 2.43
C GLY A 107 -4.89 -1.80 3.50
N GLY A 108 -4.61 -2.10 4.78
CA GLY A 108 -4.96 -1.26 5.92
C GLY A 108 -3.79 -0.45 6.43
N SER A 109 -2.61 -1.07 6.54
CA SER A 109 -1.42 -0.43 7.10
C SER A 109 -0.13 -1.11 6.69
N PHE A 110 0.99 -0.48 7.01
CA PHE A 110 2.30 -1.11 6.92
C PHE A 110 3.26 -0.60 7.99
N PHE A 111 4.22 -1.44 8.33
CA PHE A 111 5.32 -1.13 9.24
C PHE A 111 6.65 -1.27 8.51
N VAL A 112 7.56 -0.34 8.78
CA VAL A 112 8.93 -0.40 8.28
C VAL A 112 9.86 -0.45 9.47
N ARG A 113 10.71 -1.47 9.49
CA ARG A 113 11.82 -1.59 10.43
C ARG A 113 13.14 -1.60 9.72
N ARG A 114 14.21 -1.32 10.47
CA ARG A 114 15.57 -1.53 9.97
C ARG A 114 15.82 -3.03 9.87
N GLU A 115 16.47 -3.44 8.80
CA GLU A 115 16.99 -4.80 8.65
C GLU A 115 18.51 -4.70 8.45
N ASP A 116 19.27 -5.26 9.40
CA ASP A 116 20.73 -5.17 9.36
C ASP A 116 21.31 -5.81 8.10
N GLY A 117 22.23 -5.10 7.45
CA GLY A 117 22.88 -5.56 6.22
C GLY A 117 22.02 -5.49 4.95
N VAL A 118 20.73 -5.18 5.06
CA VAL A 118 19.82 -5.08 3.90
C VAL A 118 19.23 -3.67 3.75
N GLY A 119 19.04 -2.94 4.85
CA GLY A 119 18.45 -1.60 4.86
C GLY A 119 17.18 -1.61 5.67
N SER A 120 16.05 -1.90 5.03
CA SER A 120 14.73 -1.89 5.66
C SER A 120 13.90 -3.11 5.30
N ARG A 121 13.12 -3.59 6.26
CA ARG A 121 12.06 -4.57 6.07
C ARG A 121 10.71 -3.90 6.13
N CYS A 122 9.92 -4.13 5.10
CA CYS A 122 8.54 -3.70 4.94
C CYS A 122 7.61 -4.85 5.30
N GLU A 123 6.60 -4.58 6.12
CA GLU A 123 5.58 -5.52 6.53
C GLU A 123 4.21 -4.89 6.28
N CYS A 124 3.38 -5.54 5.45
CA CYS A 124 2.05 -5.06 5.06
C CYS A 124 0.98 -5.80 5.86
N TYR A 125 -0.03 -5.08 6.32
CA TYR A 125 -1.14 -5.65 7.10
C TYR A 125 -2.49 -5.32 6.46
N ASP A 126 -3.45 -6.25 6.60
CA ASP A 126 -4.84 -6.10 6.13
C ASP A 126 -5.70 -5.21 7.05
N GLU A 127 -5.25 -4.96 8.28
CA GLU A 127 -5.89 -4.07 9.25
C GLU A 127 -5.06 -2.80 9.53
N LEU A 128 -5.66 -1.85 10.25
CA LEU A 128 -5.00 -0.63 10.72
C LEU A 128 -4.16 -0.92 11.97
N LEU A 129 -2.99 -0.30 12.06
CA LEU A 129 -2.19 -0.27 13.28
C LEU A 129 -2.82 0.71 14.28
N ASP A 130 -3.41 0.19 15.37
CA ASP A 130 -3.84 1.01 16.51
C ASP A 130 -2.62 1.43 17.35
N PRO A 131 -2.56 2.67 17.87
CA PRO A 131 -1.49 3.10 18.77
C PRO A 131 -1.23 2.20 19.99
N LYS A 132 -2.18 1.36 20.40
CA LYS A 132 -2.06 0.36 21.48
C LYS A 132 -1.49 -0.99 21.02
N THR A 133 -1.42 -1.23 19.72
CA THR A 133 -0.87 -2.47 19.14
C THR A 133 0.65 -2.49 19.24
N PHE A 134 1.30 -1.36 19.52
CA PHE A 134 2.74 -1.30 19.62
C PHE A 134 3.26 -1.73 21.00
N VAL A 135 4.37 -2.45 20.99
CA VAL A 135 5.12 -2.86 22.17
C VAL A 135 6.54 -2.29 22.12
N ASP A 136 7.15 -2.07 23.29
CA ASP A 136 8.54 -1.60 23.39
C ASP A 136 9.48 -2.63 22.75
N ASP A 137 10.38 -2.14 21.90
CA ASP A 137 11.41 -2.96 21.27
C ASP A 137 12.55 -2.10 20.72
N ASN A 138 13.69 -2.72 20.40
CA ASN A 138 14.84 -2.02 19.83
C ASN A 138 14.82 -1.92 18.28
N GLU A 139 13.77 -2.41 17.62
CA GLU A 139 13.74 -2.63 16.16
C GLU A 139 13.43 -1.37 15.33
N THR A 140 13.09 -0.24 15.94
CA THR A 140 12.35 0.81 15.21
C THR A 140 13.14 2.07 15.02
N TRP A 141 13.66 2.20 13.81
CA TRP A 141 14.23 3.45 13.33
C TRP A 141 13.31 4.17 12.33
N VAL A 142 12.24 3.53 11.84
CA VAL A 142 11.51 4.00 10.65
C VAL A 142 10.05 4.34 10.95
N GLY A 143 9.17 3.36 11.18
CA GLY A 143 7.84 3.60 11.78
C GLY A 143 6.67 2.86 11.16
N ALA A 144 5.46 3.36 11.41
CA ALA A 144 4.19 2.78 11.01
C ALA A 144 3.31 3.76 10.23
N TRP A 145 2.48 3.24 9.31
CA TRP A 145 1.54 4.04 8.52
C TRP A 145 0.22 3.32 8.31
N ASN A 146 -0.88 4.07 8.38
CA ASN A 146 -2.23 3.60 8.08
C ASN A 146 -2.74 4.24 6.80
N ALA A 147 -3.47 3.48 6.00
CA ALA A 147 -4.15 3.97 4.81
C ALA A 147 -5.23 5.00 5.17
N LEU A 148 -5.35 6.05 4.37
CA LEU A 148 -6.38 7.08 4.51
C LEU A 148 -7.66 6.69 3.78
N CYS A 149 -8.80 7.04 4.35
CA CYS A 149 -10.08 6.90 3.67
C CYS A 149 -10.14 7.86 2.47
N MET A 150 -10.29 7.30 1.28
CA MET A 150 -10.46 8.05 0.04
C MET A 150 -11.96 8.25 -0.19
N GLY A 151 -12.39 9.51 -0.23
CA GLY A 151 -13.77 9.90 -0.56
C GLY A 151 -14.04 9.93 -2.05
#